data_AF-A0A929NWU4-F1
#
_entry.id   AF-A0A929NWU4-F1
#
_cell.length_a   1.000
_cell.length_b   1.000
_cell.length_c   1.000
_cell.angle_alpha   90.00
_cell.angle_beta   90.00
_cell.angle_gamma   90.00
#
_symmetry.space_group_name_H-M   'P 1'
#
loop_
_entity.id
_entity.type
_entity.pdbx_description
1 polymer ?
#
loop_
_entity_poly.entity_id
_entity_poly.type
_entity_poly.pdbx_seq_one_letter_code
_entity_poly.pdbx_strand_id
1 'polypeptide(L)'
;MGKSILFRFFTIAAIGLLIIIYFSPIWWVSLKAPNYPPEAFPDGIRIHFHIDGVFNGCQKRESEEIQVGEGLNCLHEMDTINHYVGMYPIASGGIIERTLSQFLFSFLIVLLIAFMMSGRKLQVSALTLGFTFIVAWSYVTLFTPGGIKYMSAGYQQALQVSMDMEPDEFQNWSGMQAMEENYQDSLGMFFRDRTKIEAQTKTLIKATHIIIGILLFSMLFIIGGIILKNNLFYWLLLIIPLALPVFFILEYAGWLWWFGHNLNDMAAFTLK
;
A
#
# COMPACT_ATOMS: atom_id res chain seq x y z
N MET A 1 32.94 1.64 -23.72
CA MET A 1 31.78 0.77 -24.01
C MET A 1 31.30 -0.01 -22.78
N GLY A 2 32.17 -0.73 -22.05
CA GLY A 2 31.76 -1.57 -20.90
C GLY A 2 30.98 -0.87 -19.78
N LYS A 3 31.39 0.34 -19.35
CA LYS A 3 30.68 1.09 -18.30
C LYS A 3 29.22 1.42 -18.65
N SER A 4 28.94 1.69 -19.94
CA SER A 4 27.58 2.00 -20.41
C SER A 4 26.65 0.80 -20.42
N ILE A 5 27.21 -0.39 -20.62
CA ILE A 5 26.43 -1.64 -20.64
C ILE A 5 26.15 -2.06 -19.20
N LEU A 6 27.15 -1.91 -18.32
CA LEU A 6 27.06 -2.29 -16.92
C LEU A 6 25.99 -1.51 -16.15
N PHE A 7 25.90 -0.19 -16.30
CA PHE A 7 24.86 0.57 -15.59
C PHE A 7 23.45 0.20 -16.07
N ARG A 8 23.27 0.01 -17.39
CA ARG A 8 21.97 -0.38 -17.94
C ARG A 8 21.54 -1.76 -17.43
N PHE A 9 22.48 -2.71 -17.34
CA PHE A 9 22.23 -4.01 -16.74
C PHE A 9 21.73 -3.90 -15.30
N PHE A 10 22.41 -3.11 -14.45
CA PHE A 10 21.97 -2.90 -13.06
C PHE A 10 20.61 -2.18 -12.97
N THR A 11 20.34 -1.21 -13.86
CA THR A 11 19.03 -0.56 -13.92
C THR A 11 17.91 -1.52 -14.33
N ILE A 12 18.16 -2.40 -15.31
CA ILE A 12 17.20 -3.45 -15.70
C ILE A 12 16.97 -4.42 -14.53
N ALA A 13 18.04 -4.85 -13.86
CA ALA A 13 17.94 -5.70 -12.67
C ALA A 13 17.12 -5.03 -11.55
N ALA A 14 17.34 -3.72 -11.31
CA ALA A 14 16.57 -2.96 -10.33
C ALA A 14 15.07 -2.86 -10.70
N ILE A 15 14.75 -2.63 -11.98
CA ILE A 15 13.35 -2.67 -12.46
C ILE A 15 12.75 -4.05 -12.24
N GLY A 16 13.48 -5.13 -12.56
CA GLY A 16 13.03 -6.50 -12.32
C GLY A 16 12.76 -6.78 -10.85
N LEU A 17 13.64 -6.33 -9.95
CA LEU A 17 13.44 -6.44 -8.50
C LEU A 17 12.23 -5.63 -8.01
N LEU A 18 12.01 -4.42 -8.53
CA LEU A 18 10.83 -3.60 -8.22
C LEU A 18 9.53 -4.27 -8.65
N ILE A 19 9.53 -4.98 -9.78
CA ILE A 19 8.37 -5.76 -10.23
C ILE A 19 8.17 -6.96 -9.30
N ILE A 20 9.23 -7.72 -9.00
CA ILE A 20 9.15 -8.90 -8.13
C ILE A 20 8.62 -8.54 -6.74
N ILE A 21 9.14 -7.48 -6.12
CA ILE A 21 8.71 -7.04 -4.79
C ILE A 21 7.27 -6.51 -4.78
N TYR A 22 6.78 -5.95 -5.90
CA TYR A 22 5.39 -5.50 -6.02
C TYR A 22 4.39 -6.66 -6.15
N PHE A 23 4.83 -7.88 -6.50
CA PHE A 23 3.93 -9.03 -6.65
C PHE A 23 4.21 -10.17 -5.65
N SER A 24 5.13 -9.96 -4.71
CA SER A 24 5.55 -10.99 -3.76
C SER A 24 5.25 -10.54 -2.33
N PRO A 25 4.42 -11.26 -1.55
CA PRO A 25 4.21 -10.98 -0.14
C PRO A 25 5.43 -11.44 0.68
N ILE A 26 6.45 -10.59 0.75
CA ILE A 26 7.74 -10.92 1.40
C ILE A 26 7.66 -10.81 2.92
N TRP A 27 6.79 -9.93 3.44
CA TRP A 27 6.78 -9.55 4.85
C TRP A 27 5.63 -10.23 5.59
N TRP A 28 5.91 -10.72 6.79
CA TRP A 28 4.90 -11.34 7.65
C TRP A 28 5.21 -11.04 9.12
N VAL A 29 4.18 -11.02 9.93
CA VAL A 29 4.27 -10.98 11.39
C VAL A 29 3.37 -12.07 11.94
N SER A 30 3.77 -12.61 13.09
CA SER A 30 3.01 -13.60 13.83
C SER A 30 2.93 -13.19 15.30
N LEU A 31 1.72 -13.18 15.85
CA LEU A 31 1.48 -13.01 17.28
C LEU A 31 1.28 -14.40 17.91
N LYS A 32 2.03 -14.66 18.98
CA LYS A 32 1.89 -15.86 19.80
C LYS A 32 1.44 -15.46 21.20
N ALA A 33 0.40 -16.09 21.71
CA ALA A 33 -0.07 -15.88 23.07
C ALA A 33 -0.56 -17.20 23.68
N PRO A 34 -0.62 -17.31 25.02
CA PRO A 34 -1.15 -18.50 25.69
C PRO A 34 -2.57 -18.90 25.26
N ASN A 35 -3.40 -17.91 24.90
CA ASN A 35 -4.76 -18.11 24.41
C ASN A 35 -4.83 -18.67 22.97
N TYR A 36 -3.71 -18.68 22.24
CA TYR A 36 -3.57 -19.20 20.88
C TYR A 36 -2.58 -20.39 20.90
N PRO A 37 -3.04 -21.57 21.35
CA PRO A 37 -2.16 -22.70 21.60
C PRO A 37 -1.56 -23.24 20.29
N PRO A 38 -0.28 -23.71 20.28
CA PRO A 38 0.39 -24.19 19.07
C PRO A 38 -0.33 -25.35 18.35
N GLU A 39 -1.15 -26.13 19.06
CA GLU A 39 -1.95 -27.21 18.51
C GLU A 39 -2.99 -26.69 17.50
N ALA A 40 -3.59 -25.53 17.80
CA ALA A 40 -4.55 -24.85 16.92
C ALA A 40 -3.88 -23.77 16.03
N PHE A 41 -2.83 -23.11 16.55
CA PHE A 41 -2.12 -21.97 15.94
C PHE A 41 -0.59 -22.20 15.93
N PRO A 42 -0.05 -23.13 15.14
CA PRO A 42 1.39 -23.45 15.18
C PRO A 42 2.27 -22.27 14.75
N ASP A 43 1.77 -21.49 13.79
CA ASP A 43 2.40 -20.25 13.32
C ASP A 43 1.88 -19.02 14.06
N GLY A 44 1.12 -19.18 15.15
CA GLY A 44 0.41 -18.07 15.81
C GLY A 44 -0.65 -17.42 14.93
N ILE A 45 -1.08 -16.22 15.32
CA ILE A 45 -1.93 -15.36 14.49
C ILE A 45 -1.02 -14.70 13.46
N ARG A 46 -0.98 -15.27 12.26
CA ARG A 46 -0.09 -14.82 11.18
C ARG A 46 -0.83 -13.95 10.18
N ILE A 47 -0.20 -12.83 9.82
CA ILE A 47 -0.63 -11.96 8.73
C ILE A 47 0.53 -11.70 7.78
N HIS A 48 0.20 -11.46 6.50
CA HIS A 48 1.16 -11.07 5.48
C HIS A 48 0.96 -9.61 5.12
N PHE A 49 2.05 -8.85 5.10
CA PHE A 49 2.07 -7.47 4.64
C PHE A 49 2.60 -7.40 3.23
N HIS A 50 1.93 -6.59 2.43
CA HIS A 50 2.34 -6.29 1.08
C HIS A 50 1.96 -4.85 0.73
N ILE A 51 2.58 -4.32 -0.31
CA ILE A 51 2.42 -2.91 -0.69
C ILE A 51 0.97 -2.58 -1.07
N ASP A 52 0.18 -3.56 -1.49
CA ASP A 52 -1.21 -3.36 -1.91
C ASP A 52 -2.25 -3.89 -0.91
N GLY A 53 -1.83 -4.54 0.17
CA GLY A 53 -2.76 -5.25 1.04
C GLY A 53 -2.15 -5.86 2.30
N VAL A 54 -3.03 -6.15 3.25
CA VAL A 54 -2.73 -7.01 4.40
C VAL A 54 -3.59 -8.25 4.24
N PHE A 55 -2.97 -9.42 4.31
CA PHE A 55 -3.62 -10.69 3.96
C PHE A 55 -3.60 -11.64 5.15
N ASN A 56 -4.66 -12.45 5.23
CA ASN A 56 -4.73 -13.55 6.18
C ASN A 56 -3.59 -14.55 5.91
N GLY A 57 -2.77 -14.81 6.94
CA GLY A 57 -1.69 -15.79 6.88
C GLY A 57 -2.03 -17.12 7.55
N CYS A 58 -3.24 -17.26 8.09
CA CYS A 58 -3.70 -18.50 8.69
C CYS A 58 -4.29 -19.44 7.66
N GLN A 59 -3.93 -20.71 7.79
CA GLN A 59 -4.39 -21.76 6.90
C GLN A 59 -5.68 -22.37 7.45
N LYS A 60 -6.62 -22.69 6.55
CA LYS A 60 -7.80 -23.47 6.91
C LYS A 60 -7.33 -24.84 7.44
N ARG A 61 -7.80 -25.23 8.62
CA ARG A 61 -7.53 -26.54 9.20
C ARG A 61 -8.84 -27.26 9.51
N GLU A 62 -8.87 -28.53 9.16
CA GLU A 62 -9.87 -29.47 9.65
C GLU A 62 -9.27 -30.11 10.90
N SER A 63 -9.89 -29.88 12.07
CA SER A 63 -9.55 -30.51 13.35
C SER A 63 -10.64 -31.53 13.69
N GLU A 64 -10.26 -32.70 14.21
CA GLU A 64 -11.20 -33.74 14.66
C GLU A 64 -12.03 -33.29 15.88
N GLU A 65 -11.58 -32.27 16.64
CA GLU A 65 -12.28 -31.72 17.82
C GLU A 65 -12.97 -30.37 17.57
N ILE A 66 -12.56 -29.61 16.54
CA ILE A 66 -13.07 -28.26 16.27
C ILE A 66 -13.37 -28.11 14.78
N GLN A 67 -14.64 -28.28 14.41
CA GLN A 67 -15.13 -27.97 13.06
C GLN A 67 -15.29 -26.45 12.90
N VAL A 68 -14.23 -25.76 12.49
CA VAL A 68 -14.35 -24.36 12.06
C VAL A 68 -14.83 -24.36 10.61
N GLY A 69 -16.09 -23.97 10.38
CA GLY A 69 -16.74 -24.00 9.06
C GLY A 69 -16.11 -23.10 8.00
N GLU A 70 -15.36 -22.07 8.44
CA GLU A 70 -14.65 -21.10 7.61
C GLU A 70 -13.16 -21.06 7.92
N GLY A 71 -12.34 -20.61 6.96
CA GLY A 71 -10.91 -20.41 7.19
C GLY A 71 -10.70 -19.33 8.25
N LEU A 72 -9.91 -19.62 9.28
CA LEU A 72 -9.71 -18.69 10.39
C LEU A 72 -9.11 -17.37 9.89
N ASN A 73 -9.82 -16.25 10.10
CA ASN A 73 -9.39 -14.94 9.64
C ASN A 73 -8.44 -14.29 10.66
N CYS A 74 -7.15 -14.59 10.56
CA CYS A 74 -6.16 -14.05 11.50
C CYS A 74 -5.94 -12.54 11.39
N LEU A 75 -6.35 -11.91 10.28
CA LEU A 75 -6.38 -10.45 10.21
C LEU A 75 -7.45 -9.90 11.16
N HIS A 76 -8.67 -10.46 11.13
CA HIS A 76 -9.75 -10.07 12.04
C HIS A 76 -9.39 -10.30 13.52
N GLU A 77 -8.78 -11.45 13.84
CA GLU A 77 -8.33 -11.74 15.21
C GLU A 77 -7.25 -10.74 15.69
N MET A 78 -6.31 -10.39 14.81
CA MET A 78 -5.29 -9.39 15.14
C MET A 78 -5.90 -8.01 15.35
N ASP A 79 -6.84 -7.60 14.51
CA ASP A 79 -7.52 -6.31 14.62
C ASP A 79 -8.39 -6.23 15.89
N THR A 80 -8.99 -7.35 16.27
CA THR A 80 -9.72 -7.51 17.54
C THR A 80 -8.80 -7.32 18.74
N ILE A 81 -7.62 -7.96 18.74
CA ILE A 81 -6.62 -7.76 19.79
C ILE A 81 -6.16 -6.30 19.84
N ASN A 82 -5.90 -5.69 18.68
CA ASN A 82 -5.51 -4.29 18.59
C ASN A 82 -6.55 -3.38 19.22
N HIS A 83 -7.84 -3.59 18.92
CA HIS A 83 -8.93 -2.84 19.53
C HIS A 83 -8.93 -2.93 21.06
N TYR A 84 -8.66 -4.11 21.63
CA TYR A 84 -8.58 -4.31 23.08
C TYR A 84 -7.40 -3.59 23.73
N VAL A 85 -6.25 -3.54 23.06
CA VAL A 85 -5.04 -2.85 23.55
C VAL A 85 -5.09 -1.35 23.23
N GLY A 86 -6.04 -0.90 22.41
CA GLY A 86 -6.17 0.49 21.98
C GLY A 86 -5.30 0.86 20.78
N MET A 87 -4.81 -0.12 20.04
CA MET A 87 -4.19 0.11 18.74
C MET A 87 -5.26 0.19 17.64
N TYR A 88 -4.89 0.80 16.51
CA TYR A 88 -5.76 0.84 15.33
C TYR A 88 -5.84 -0.55 14.66
N PRO A 89 -6.97 -0.87 13.99
CA PRO A 89 -7.05 -2.05 13.13
C PRO A 89 -5.96 -1.99 12.06
N ILE A 90 -5.24 -3.09 11.86
CA ILE A 90 -4.18 -3.21 10.86
C ILE A 90 -4.74 -3.00 9.46
N ALA A 91 -5.98 -3.43 9.20
CA ALA A 91 -6.66 -3.17 7.93
C ALA A 91 -6.76 -1.67 7.58
N SER A 92 -6.82 -0.79 8.59
CA SER A 92 -6.84 0.68 8.44
C SER A 92 -5.45 1.33 8.28
N GLY A 93 -4.37 0.53 8.37
CA GLY A 93 -3.00 0.99 8.21
C GLY A 93 -2.60 1.15 6.75
N GLY A 94 -1.80 2.19 6.47
CA GLY A 94 -1.18 2.42 5.16
C GLY A 94 -2.16 2.56 3.99
N ILE A 95 -3.39 3.04 4.25
CA ILE A 95 -4.46 3.03 3.23
C ILE A 95 -4.10 3.89 2.01
N ILE A 96 -3.45 5.03 2.22
CA ILE A 96 -3.06 5.91 1.11
C ILE A 96 -1.99 5.21 0.25
N GLU A 97 -0.97 4.67 0.91
CA GLU A 97 0.16 3.99 0.29
C GLU A 97 -0.33 2.78 -0.51
N ARG A 98 -1.23 1.98 0.07
CA ARG A 98 -1.84 0.81 -0.58
C ARG A 98 -2.64 1.20 -1.81
N THR A 99 -3.49 2.22 -1.69
CA THR A 99 -4.34 2.72 -2.79
C THR A 99 -3.53 3.31 -3.93
N LEU A 100 -2.41 3.98 -3.62
CA LEU A 100 -1.55 4.63 -4.63
C LEU A 100 -0.38 3.76 -5.10
N SER A 101 -0.16 2.60 -4.48
CA SER A 101 1.04 1.75 -4.61
C SER A 101 1.39 1.44 -6.07
N GLN A 102 0.43 0.98 -6.87
CA GLN A 102 0.64 0.60 -8.27
C GLN A 102 1.12 1.78 -9.14
N PHE A 103 0.63 2.99 -8.85
CA PHE A 103 1.02 4.20 -9.57
C PHE A 103 2.38 4.70 -9.12
N LEU A 104 2.68 4.62 -7.82
CA LEU A 104 3.99 4.99 -7.27
C LEU A 104 5.09 4.06 -7.81
N PHE A 105 4.86 2.75 -7.83
CA PHE A 105 5.82 1.80 -8.39
C PHE A 105 6.01 1.99 -9.90
N SER A 106 4.92 2.23 -10.63
CA SER A 106 4.99 2.55 -12.06
C SER A 106 5.78 3.84 -12.31
N PHE A 107 5.59 4.86 -11.46
CA PHE A 107 6.35 6.10 -11.52
C PHE A 107 7.85 5.85 -11.32
N LEU A 108 8.25 5.06 -10.31
CA LEU A 108 9.65 4.70 -10.08
C LEU A 108 10.26 3.94 -11.28
N ILE A 109 9.50 3.01 -11.87
CA ILE A 109 9.93 2.27 -13.06
C ILE A 109 10.14 3.22 -14.25
N VAL A 110 9.23 4.17 -14.48
CA VAL A 110 9.38 5.19 -15.55
C VAL A 110 10.63 6.05 -15.34
N LEU A 111 10.96 6.43 -14.10
CA LEU A 111 12.20 7.14 -13.79
C LEU A 111 13.44 6.32 -14.17
N LEU A 112 13.47 5.03 -13.81
CA LEU A 112 14.58 4.13 -14.13
C LEU A 112 14.70 3.86 -15.64
N ILE A 113 13.57 3.74 -16.35
CA ILE A 113 13.55 3.63 -17.82
C ILE A 113 14.16 4.88 -18.45
N ALA A 114 13.74 6.08 -18.01
CA ALA A 114 14.30 7.33 -18.51
C ALA A 114 15.80 7.47 -18.18
N PHE A 115 16.23 7.04 -16.99
CA PHE A 115 17.64 7.03 -16.60
C PHE A 115 18.49 6.14 -17.54
N MET A 116 17.95 5.01 -18.01
CA MET A 116 18.65 4.08 -18.89
C MET A 116 18.91 4.64 -20.30
N MET A 117 18.08 5.58 -20.76
CA MET A 117 18.13 6.12 -22.12
C MET A 117 19.26 7.12 -22.33
N SER A 118 20.00 6.94 -23.42
CA SER A 118 21.06 7.87 -23.82
C SER A 118 20.52 8.95 -24.74
N GLY A 119 20.22 10.12 -24.17
CA GLY A 119 19.87 11.33 -24.93
C GLY A 119 18.60 11.99 -24.43
N ARG A 120 18.68 13.30 -24.19
CA ARG A 120 17.60 14.10 -23.58
C ARG A 120 16.26 13.95 -24.29
N LYS A 121 16.24 13.93 -25.63
CA LYS A 121 14.99 13.79 -26.38
C LYS A 121 14.29 12.47 -26.06
N LEU A 122 15.03 11.36 -26.01
CA LEU A 122 14.49 10.06 -25.65
C LEU A 122 14.03 10.03 -24.19
N GLN A 123 14.80 10.61 -23.27
CA GLN A 123 14.41 10.70 -21.85
C GLN A 123 13.10 11.47 -21.67
N VAL A 124 12.99 12.65 -22.27
CA VAL A 124 11.75 13.46 -22.21
C VAL A 124 10.59 12.70 -22.84
N SER A 125 10.78 12.08 -24.00
CA SER A 125 9.74 11.26 -24.64
C SER A 125 9.27 10.11 -23.74
N ALA A 126 10.20 9.38 -23.11
CA ALA A 126 9.87 8.28 -22.22
C ALA A 126 9.13 8.74 -20.96
N LEU A 127 9.59 9.84 -20.33
CA LEU A 127 8.94 10.43 -19.17
C LEU A 127 7.53 10.93 -19.52
N THR A 128 7.39 11.67 -20.63
CA THR A 128 6.08 12.18 -21.06
C THR A 128 5.11 11.04 -21.35
N LEU A 129 5.52 10.05 -22.15
CA LEU A 129 4.64 8.91 -22.46
C LEU A 129 4.28 8.10 -21.21
N GLY A 130 5.28 7.79 -20.36
CA GLY A 130 5.08 7.02 -19.13
C GLY A 130 4.19 7.76 -18.12
N PHE A 131 4.45 9.04 -17.88
CA PHE A 131 3.64 9.83 -16.95
C PHE A 131 2.23 10.10 -17.49
N THR A 132 2.06 10.40 -18.78
CA THR A 132 0.71 10.53 -19.36
C THR A 132 -0.07 9.23 -19.22
N PHE A 133 0.56 8.08 -19.44
CA PHE A 133 -0.07 6.79 -19.21
C PHE A 133 -0.47 6.60 -17.74
N ILE A 134 0.44 6.85 -16.78
CA ILE A 134 0.16 6.71 -15.35
C ILE A 134 -0.98 7.66 -14.92
N VAL A 135 -1.00 8.90 -15.41
CA VAL A 135 -2.04 9.88 -15.08
C VAL A 135 -3.39 9.45 -15.65
N ALA A 136 -3.44 9.00 -16.89
CA ALA A 136 -4.69 8.52 -17.49
C ALA A 136 -5.21 7.27 -16.76
N TRP A 137 -4.33 6.31 -16.49
CA TRP A 137 -4.68 5.09 -15.78
C TRP A 137 -5.11 5.36 -14.33
N SER A 138 -4.38 6.21 -13.59
CA SER A 138 -4.74 6.57 -12.23
C SER A 138 -6.05 7.34 -12.17
N TYR A 139 -6.30 8.23 -13.14
CA TYR A 139 -7.56 8.95 -13.21
C TYR A 139 -8.75 8.01 -13.40
N VAL A 140 -8.67 7.10 -14.37
CA VAL A 140 -9.70 6.09 -14.62
C VAL A 140 -9.90 5.22 -13.38
N THR A 141 -8.82 4.71 -12.80
CA THR A 141 -8.89 3.80 -11.65
C THR A 141 -9.48 4.47 -10.40
N LEU A 142 -9.05 5.68 -10.08
CA LEU A 142 -9.35 6.34 -8.80
C LEU A 142 -10.66 7.12 -8.82
N PHE A 143 -11.08 7.66 -9.97
CA PHE A 143 -12.17 8.65 -10.01
C PHE A 143 -13.36 8.24 -10.90
N THR A 144 -13.27 7.16 -11.67
CA THR A 144 -14.40 6.72 -12.52
C THR A 144 -15.15 5.53 -11.92
N PRO A 145 -16.48 5.42 -12.14
CA PRO A 145 -17.23 4.24 -11.73
C PRO A 145 -16.67 2.97 -12.37
N GLY A 146 -16.52 1.92 -11.57
CA GLY A 146 -15.88 0.67 -11.95
C GLY A 146 -14.36 0.74 -12.08
N GLY A 147 -13.75 1.84 -11.63
CA GLY A 147 -12.30 2.02 -11.61
C GLY A 147 -11.58 0.97 -10.77
N ILE A 148 -12.23 0.40 -9.76
CA ILE A 148 -11.68 -0.65 -8.88
C ILE A 148 -11.13 -1.87 -9.65
N LYS A 149 -11.71 -2.18 -10.82
CA LYS A 149 -11.27 -3.26 -11.72
C LYS A 149 -9.83 -3.11 -12.19
N TYR A 150 -9.32 -1.88 -12.19
CA TYR A 150 -7.97 -1.53 -12.60
C TYR A 150 -7.01 -1.34 -11.41
N MET A 151 -7.47 -1.60 -10.18
CA MET A 151 -6.58 -1.79 -9.03
C MET A 151 -5.91 -3.16 -9.09
N SER A 152 -4.78 -3.31 -8.40
CA SER A 152 -4.09 -4.60 -8.30
C SER A 152 -5.02 -5.68 -7.72
N ALA A 153 -4.79 -6.92 -8.11
CA ALA A 153 -5.55 -8.06 -7.59
C ALA A 153 -5.41 -8.18 -6.06
N GLY A 154 -4.22 -7.86 -5.51
CA GLY A 154 -3.99 -7.85 -4.07
C GLY A 154 -4.79 -6.77 -3.36
N TYR A 155 -4.94 -5.58 -3.92
CA TYR A 155 -5.80 -4.54 -3.35
C TYR A 155 -7.26 -4.97 -3.33
N GLN A 156 -7.77 -5.51 -4.44
CA GLN A 156 -9.15 -5.99 -4.52
C GLN A 156 -9.42 -7.14 -3.53
N GLN A 157 -8.48 -8.08 -3.40
CA GLN A 157 -8.57 -9.16 -2.42
C GLN A 157 -8.53 -8.64 -0.98
N ALA A 158 -7.65 -7.69 -0.68
CA ALA A 158 -7.54 -7.12 0.66
C ALA A 158 -8.81 -6.37 1.05
N LEU A 159 -9.42 -5.64 0.11
CA LEU A 159 -10.72 -4.98 0.28
C LEU A 159 -11.84 -5.98 0.55
N GLN A 160 -11.89 -7.06 -0.26
CA GLN A 160 -12.89 -8.11 -0.13
C GLN A 160 -12.85 -8.75 1.27
N VAL A 161 -11.64 -9.08 1.74
CA VAL A 161 -11.43 -9.76 3.03
C VAL A 161 -11.65 -8.83 4.22
N SER A 162 -11.30 -7.54 4.12
CA SER A 162 -11.47 -6.60 5.23
C SER A 162 -12.91 -6.22 5.47
N MET A 163 -13.71 -6.10 4.41
CA MET A 163 -15.11 -5.67 4.48
C MET A 163 -16.12 -6.83 4.39
N ASP A 164 -15.64 -8.08 4.27
CA ASP A 164 -16.47 -9.28 4.10
C ASP A 164 -17.49 -9.13 2.95
N MET A 165 -17.01 -8.67 1.79
CA MET A 165 -17.84 -8.38 0.61
C MET A 165 -17.69 -9.45 -0.46
N GLU A 166 -18.72 -9.59 -1.30
CA GLU A 166 -18.61 -10.34 -2.55
C GLU A 166 -18.05 -9.45 -3.67
N PRO A 167 -17.33 -10.01 -4.67
CA PRO A 167 -16.66 -9.22 -5.70
C PRO A 167 -17.60 -8.25 -6.44
N ASP A 168 -18.84 -8.66 -6.73
CA ASP A 168 -19.82 -7.89 -7.48
C ASP A 168 -20.36 -6.68 -6.73
N GLU A 169 -20.32 -6.69 -5.39
CA GLU A 169 -20.83 -5.60 -4.55
C GLU A 169 -20.01 -4.32 -4.70
N PHE A 170 -18.69 -4.44 -4.92
CA PHE A 170 -17.79 -3.29 -5.07
C PHE A 170 -17.31 -3.06 -6.51
N GLN A 171 -17.61 -3.94 -7.47
CA GLN A 171 -17.10 -3.84 -8.86
C GLN A 171 -17.44 -2.52 -9.59
N ASN A 172 -18.46 -1.79 -9.15
CA ASN A 172 -18.86 -0.51 -9.74
C ASN A 172 -18.23 0.71 -9.05
N TRP A 173 -17.45 0.50 -7.99
CA TRP A 173 -16.83 1.57 -7.23
C TRP A 173 -15.62 2.16 -7.96
N SER A 174 -15.33 3.42 -7.67
CA SER A 174 -14.05 4.03 -7.98
C SER A 174 -13.01 3.62 -6.92
N GLY A 175 -11.73 3.74 -7.25
CA GLY A 175 -10.65 3.49 -6.29
C GLY A 175 -10.70 4.39 -5.05
N MET A 176 -11.08 5.67 -5.22
CA MET A 176 -11.23 6.59 -4.08
C MET A 176 -12.41 6.22 -3.19
N GLN A 177 -13.53 5.79 -3.80
CA GLN A 177 -14.69 5.30 -3.05
C GLN A 177 -14.31 4.05 -2.26
N ALA A 178 -13.67 3.07 -2.91
CA ALA A 178 -13.21 1.86 -2.22
C ALA A 178 -12.28 2.17 -1.04
N MET A 179 -11.37 3.13 -1.20
CA MET A 179 -10.49 3.59 -0.13
C MET A 179 -11.27 4.23 1.04
N GLU A 180 -12.24 5.08 0.73
CA GLU A 180 -13.09 5.74 1.72
C GLU A 180 -13.93 4.74 2.52
N GLU A 181 -14.67 3.88 1.82
CA GLU A 181 -15.56 2.88 2.42
C GLU A 181 -14.75 1.89 3.28
N ASN A 182 -13.62 1.40 2.76
CA ASN A 182 -12.76 0.49 3.50
C ASN A 182 -12.21 1.09 4.80
N TYR A 183 -11.80 2.37 4.76
CA TYR A 183 -11.30 3.03 5.97
C TYR A 183 -12.41 3.25 6.99
N GLN A 184 -13.59 3.68 6.55
CA GLN A 184 -14.74 3.88 7.43
C GLN A 184 -15.20 2.57 8.06
N ASP A 185 -15.31 1.50 7.27
CA ASP A 185 -15.75 0.19 7.72
C ASP A 185 -14.74 -0.44 8.68
N SER A 186 -13.45 -0.45 8.30
CA SER A 186 -12.37 -0.97 9.16
C SER A 186 -12.35 -0.29 10.53
N LEU A 187 -12.55 1.03 10.59
CA LEU A 187 -12.63 1.76 11.86
C LEU A 187 -13.97 1.54 12.58
N GLY A 188 -15.08 1.56 11.85
CA GLY A 188 -16.44 1.45 12.38
C GLY A 188 -16.75 0.09 12.99
N MET A 189 -16.05 -0.96 12.57
CA MET A 189 -16.13 -2.30 13.16
C MET A 189 -15.69 -2.30 14.63
N PHE A 190 -14.66 -1.51 14.97
CA PHE A 190 -14.03 -1.54 16.30
C PHE A 190 -14.31 -0.27 17.11
N PHE A 191 -14.51 0.88 16.48
CA PHE A 191 -14.69 2.16 17.14
C PHE A 191 -16.12 2.70 16.96
N ARG A 192 -16.70 3.24 18.03
CA ARG A 192 -18.11 3.68 18.06
C ARG A 192 -18.35 5.15 17.74
N ASP A 193 -17.31 6.00 17.83
CA ASP A 193 -17.46 7.43 17.59
C ASP A 193 -17.46 7.74 16.09
N ARG A 194 -18.65 7.69 15.47
CA ARG A 194 -18.81 7.98 14.04
C ARG A 194 -18.34 9.38 13.65
N THR A 195 -18.46 10.37 14.54
CA THR A 195 -18.06 11.75 14.22
C THR A 195 -16.55 11.87 14.06
N LYS A 196 -15.79 11.20 14.94
CA LYS A 196 -14.34 11.11 14.81
C LYS A 196 -13.93 10.32 13.56
N ILE A 197 -14.57 9.18 13.29
CA ILE A 197 -14.27 8.34 12.11
C ILE A 197 -14.51 9.14 10.82
N GLU A 198 -15.63 9.84 10.71
CA GLU A 198 -15.93 10.70 9.55
C GLU A 198 -14.89 11.83 9.40
N ALA A 199 -14.49 12.47 10.50
CA ALA A 199 -13.49 13.54 10.48
C ALA A 199 -12.10 13.02 10.06
N GLN A 200 -11.70 11.85 10.57
CA GLN A 200 -10.47 11.17 10.17
C GLN A 200 -10.51 10.77 8.69
N THR A 201 -11.63 10.24 8.23
CA THR A 201 -11.82 9.86 6.83
C THR A 201 -11.73 11.05 5.89
N LYS A 202 -12.39 12.17 6.22
CA LYS A 202 -12.26 13.41 5.44
C LYS A 202 -10.82 13.91 5.39
N THR A 203 -10.08 13.77 6.49
CA THR A 203 -8.66 14.12 6.55
C THR A 203 -7.83 13.21 5.66
N LEU A 204 -8.07 11.90 5.68
CA LEU A 204 -7.42 10.90 4.83
C LEU A 204 -7.67 11.17 3.33
N ILE A 205 -8.94 11.43 2.96
CA ILE A 205 -9.32 11.75 1.57
C ILE A 205 -8.63 13.03 1.11
N LYS A 206 -8.62 14.08 1.95
CA LYS A 206 -7.93 15.34 1.63
C LYS A 206 -6.42 15.12 1.46
N ALA A 207 -5.79 14.35 2.37
CA ALA A 207 -4.38 14.01 2.27
C ALA A 207 -4.08 13.24 0.98
N THR A 208 -4.92 12.30 0.59
CA THR A 208 -4.80 11.53 -0.65
C THR A 208 -4.84 12.44 -1.88
N HIS A 209 -5.78 13.38 -1.95
CA HIS A 209 -5.84 14.36 -3.05
C HIS A 209 -4.58 15.26 -3.10
N ILE A 210 -4.07 15.68 -1.93
CA ILE A 210 -2.82 16.45 -1.86
C ILE A 210 -1.65 15.63 -2.39
N ILE A 211 -1.54 14.36 -1.98
CA ILE A 211 -0.47 13.46 -2.43
C ILE A 211 -0.55 13.21 -3.94
N ILE A 212 -1.75 13.01 -4.50
CA ILE A 212 -1.96 12.92 -5.94
C ILE A 212 -1.50 14.22 -6.62
N GLY A 213 -1.87 15.39 -6.08
CA GLY A 213 -1.42 16.69 -6.58
C GLY A 213 0.10 16.85 -6.56
N ILE A 214 0.76 16.44 -5.48
CA ILE A 214 2.22 16.43 -5.34
C ILE A 214 2.85 15.50 -6.39
N LEU A 215 2.28 14.30 -6.60
CA LEU A 215 2.77 13.36 -7.59
C LEU A 215 2.67 13.95 -9.01
N LEU A 216 1.53 14.54 -9.37
CA LEU A 216 1.34 15.22 -10.67
C LEU A 216 2.31 16.39 -10.86
N PHE A 217 2.48 17.22 -9.82
CA PHE A 217 3.45 18.30 -9.84
C PHE A 217 4.88 17.77 -10.02
N SER A 218 5.26 16.71 -9.31
CA SER A 218 6.58 16.09 -9.41
C SER A 218 6.87 15.56 -10.81
N MET A 219 5.87 14.97 -11.49
CA MET A 219 5.98 14.49 -12.86
C MET A 219 6.30 15.64 -13.83
N LEU A 220 5.56 16.76 -13.73
CA LEU A 220 5.80 17.95 -14.54
C LEU A 220 7.15 18.61 -14.21
N PHE A 221 7.50 18.67 -12.93
CA PHE A 221 8.75 19.23 -12.45
C PHE A 221 9.96 18.46 -12.99
N ILE A 222 9.92 17.13 -12.97
CA ILE A 222 10.98 16.27 -13.51
C ILE A 222 11.10 16.46 -15.03
N ILE A 223 9.99 16.44 -15.77
CA ILE A 223 10.00 16.68 -17.23
C ILE A 223 10.61 18.05 -17.54
N GLY A 224 10.12 19.11 -16.89
CA GLY A 224 10.58 20.48 -17.09
C GLY A 224 12.08 20.62 -16.79
N GLY A 225 12.55 20.03 -15.70
CA GLY A 225 13.95 20.09 -15.32
C GLY A 225 14.91 19.39 -16.29
N ILE A 226 14.50 18.25 -16.86
CA ILE A 226 15.26 17.58 -17.92
C ILE A 226 15.28 18.43 -19.20
N ILE A 227 14.17 19.09 -19.55
CA ILE A 227 14.10 20.01 -20.70
C ILE A 227 15.07 21.19 -20.51
N LEU A 228 15.10 21.80 -19.32
CA LEU A 228 15.92 22.97 -18.97
C LEU A 228 17.44 22.67 -18.83
N LYS A 229 17.88 21.43 -19.13
CA LYS A 229 19.29 21.00 -19.09
C LYS A 229 19.96 21.15 -17.72
N ASN A 230 19.21 20.99 -16.64
CA ASN A 230 19.80 21.03 -15.31
C ASN A 230 20.22 19.61 -14.86
N ASN A 231 21.51 19.43 -14.59
CA ASN A 231 22.09 18.16 -14.15
C ASN A 231 21.45 17.61 -12.87
N LEU A 232 20.89 18.46 -12.02
CA LEU A 232 20.15 18.06 -10.82
C LEU A 232 19.02 17.07 -11.13
N PHE A 233 18.28 17.30 -12.21
CA PHE A 233 17.11 16.47 -12.53
C PHE A 233 17.48 15.11 -13.08
N TYR A 234 18.66 14.98 -13.69
CA TYR A 234 19.20 13.68 -14.05
C TYR A 234 19.48 12.83 -12.80
N TRP A 235 20.00 13.46 -11.74
CA TRP A 235 20.22 12.78 -10.46
C TRP A 235 18.90 12.37 -9.79
N LEU A 236 17.83 13.17 -9.91
CA LEU A 236 16.52 12.81 -9.36
C LEU A 236 15.97 11.50 -9.95
N LEU A 237 16.23 11.20 -11.23
CA LEU A 237 15.82 9.93 -11.85
C LEU A 237 16.40 8.70 -11.13
N LEU A 238 17.54 8.86 -10.48
CA LEU A 238 18.24 7.79 -9.75
C LEU A 238 17.98 7.86 -8.24
N ILE A 239 18.08 9.05 -7.65
CA ILE A 239 17.99 9.24 -6.19
C ILE A 239 16.59 8.88 -5.68
N ILE A 240 15.53 9.20 -6.43
CA ILE A 240 14.16 8.92 -5.99
C ILE A 240 13.94 7.40 -5.84
N PRO A 241 14.19 6.55 -6.86
CA PRO A 241 14.12 5.10 -6.68
C PRO A 241 15.11 4.56 -5.63
N LEU A 242 16.31 5.12 -5.55
CA LEU A 242 17.33 4.70 -4.57
C LEU A 242 16.92 5.00 -3.12
N ALA A 243 16.12 6.05 -2.91
CA ALA A 243 15.64 6.43 -1.60
C ALA A 243 14.55 5.50 -1.07
N LEU A 244 13.88 4.70 -1.92
CA LEU A 244 12.74 3.85 -1.53
C LEU A 244 13.03 2.94 -0.32
N PRO A 245 14.14 2.17 -0.26
CA PRO A 245 14.41 1.31 0.89
C PRO A 245 14.71 2.09 2.17
N VAL A 246 15.37 3.25 2.04
CA VAL A 246 15.68 4.12 3.19
C VAL A 246 14.40 4.74 3.73
N PHE A 247 13.55 5.26 2.83
CA PHE A 247 12.25 5.82 3.17
C PHE A 247 11.39 4.77 3.88
N PHE A 248 11.32 3.54 3.35
CA PHE A 248 10.59 2.45 3.96
C PHE A 248 11.05 2.17 5.41
N ILE A 249 12.35 2.09 5.66
CA ILE A 249 12.87 1.85 7.02
C ILE A 249 12.49 2.99 7.97
N LEU A 250 12.62 4.24 7.52
CA LEU A 250 12.29 5.41 8.33
C LEU A 250 10.79 5.47 8.66
N GLU A 251 9.95 5.24 7.65
CA GLU A 251 8.50 5.23 7.80
C GLU A 251 8.04 4.08 8.71
N TYR A 252 8.53 2.86 8.46
CA TYR A 252 8.22 1.68 9.27
C TYR A 252 8.63 1.88 10.73
N ALA A 253 9.86 2.35 10.99
CA ALA A 253 10.34 2.61 12.35
C ALA A 253 9.54 3.72 13.04
N GLY A 254 9.20 4.78 12.30
CA GLY A 254 8.37 5.88 12.80
C GLY A 254 6.98 5.41 13.22
N TRP A 255 6.32 4.60 12.38
CA TRP A 255 5.01 4.03 12.70
C TRP A 255 5.06 3.07 13.89
N LEU A 256 6.03 2.15 13.93
CA LEU A 256 6.20 1.26 15.08
C LEU A 256 6.38 2.03 16.39
N TRP A 257 7.19 3.08 16.38
CA TRP A 257 7.37 3.93 17.55
C TRP A 257 6.07 4.64 17.93
N TRP A 258 5.38 5.23 16.96
CA TRP A 258 4.16 5.99 17.22
C TRP A 258 3.05 5.10 17.78
N PHE A 259 2.76 3.96 17.13
CA PHE A 259 1.74 3.01 17.60
C PHE A 259 2.08 2.42 18.97
N GLY A 260 3.37 2.18 19.25
CA GLY A 260 3.81 1.69 20.55
C GLY A 260 3.63 2.69 21.71
N HIS A 261 3.48 3.99 21.42
CA HIS A 261 3.40 5.05 22.43
C HIS A 261 2.08 5.85 22.42
N ASN A 262 1.24 5.70 21.39
CA ASN A 262 0.02 6.48 21.21
C ASN A 262 -1.18 5.56 21.02
N LEU A 263 -1.71 5.04 22.13
CA LEU A 263 -2.94 4.26 22.14
C LEU A 263 -4.16 5.18 21.99
N ASN A 264 -5.18 4.68 21.29
CA ASN A 264 -6.40 5.38 20.95
C ASN A 264 -7.35 5.47 22.15
N ASP A 265 -7.98 6.62 22.34
CA ASP A 265 -8.99 6.82 23.38
C ASP A 265 -10.31 6.06 23.12
N MET A 266 -10.50 5.59 21.88
CA MET A 266 -11.61 4.74 21.44
C MET A 266 -11.39 3.23 21.72
N ALA A 267 -10.32 2.86 22.44
CA ALA A 267 -10.04 1.48 22.85
C ALA A 267 -11.21 0.85 23.62
N ALA A 268 -11.28 -0.49 23.62
CA ALA A 268 -12.28 -1.22 24.42
C ALA A 268 -12.18 -0.91 25.92
N PHE A 269 -10.97 -0.66 26.41
CA PHE A 269 -10.67 -0.39 27.80
C PHE A 269 -9.68 0.78 27.91
N THR A 270 -9.83 1.60 28.94
CA THR A 270 -8.83 2.61 29.31
C THR A 270 -8.06 2.12 30.53
N LEU A 271 -6.73 2.07 30.42
CA LEU A 271 -5.86 1.79 31.57
C LEU A 271 -5.79 3.06 32.43
N LYS A 272 -6.28 2.97 33.68
CA LYS A 272 -6.16 4.04 34.68
C LYS A 272 -4.98 3.77 35.60
#